data_AF-A0A7V0UHH9-F1
#
_entry.id   AF-A0A7V0UHH9-F1
#
_cell.length_a   1.000
_cell.length_b   1.000
_cell.length_c   1.000
_cell.angle_alpha   90.00
_cell.angle_beta   90.00
_cell.angle_gamma   90.00
#
_symmetry.space_group_name_H-M   'P 1'
#
loop_
_entity.id
_entity.type
_entity.pdbx_description
1 polymer ?
#
loop_
_entity_poly.entity_id
_entity_poly.type
_entity_poly.pdbx_seq_one_letter_code
_entity_poly.pdbx_strand_id
1 'polypeptide(L)'
;MLRNVSPSEKLMGALRVDWMWAFATIVLSHIWYGGWSLVALPRFVYYVCFGALAFCLVGLVKRLQIFRHSRIFAFLVLYSFFWIGQMYHIVMLFVSKGSSTAMGGWYLHSLVWVEVIVAFVGIAAIIPRPFRRHVLTIAVLAILAIDLYGTHFVALPYYAHSDTIAEVHISQLVADKPQCLDGLWAYVLWVLYFISSVAVAFIASTGGVSEVVRSKLVVNLKRFVKLTTAVD
;
A
#
# COMPACT_ATOMS: atom_id res chain seq x y z
N MET A 1 -8.97 -22.71 9.97
CA MET A 1 -8.98 -23.77 8.93
C MET A 1 -10.34 -24.44 8.93
N LEU A 2 -10.97 -24.62 7.76
CA LEU A 2 -12.19 -25.43 7.65
C LEU A 2 -11.82 -26.86 8.03
N ARG A 3 -12.32 -27.35 9.16
CA ARG A 3 -11.92 -28.64 9.74
C ARG A 3 -12.33 -29.87 8.91
N ASN A 4 -13.26 -29.70 7.96
CA ASN A 4 -13.90 -30.79 7.22
C ASN A 4 -13.74 -30.70 5.69
N VAL A 5 -12.74 -29.97 5.20
CA VAL A 5 -12.52 -29.82 3.75
C VAL A 5 -11.27 -30.61 3.34
N SER A 6 -11.46 -31.62 2.50
CA SER A 6 -10.40 -32.46 1.98
C SER A 6 -9.46 -31.68 1.04
N PRO A 7 -8.20 -32.11 0.87
CA PRO A 7 -7.29 -31.51 -0.11
C PRO A 7 -7.85 -31.55 -1.55
N SER A 8 -8.60 -32.61 -1.89
CA SER A 8 -9.22 -32.76 -3.21
C SER A 8 -10.29 -31.69 -3.49
N GLU A 9 -11.11 -31.36 -2.50
CA GLU A 9 -12.12 -30.31 -2.60
C GLU A 9 -11.48 -28.92 -2.74
N LYS A 10 -10.34 -28.67 -2.08
CA LYS A 10 -9.58 -27.43 -2.27
C LYS A 10 -9.03 -27.33 -3.69
N LEU A 11 -8.51 -28.43 -4.24
CA LEU A 11 -8.00 -28.46 -5.62
C LEU A 11 -9.12 -28.25 -6.63
N MET A 12 -10.26 -28.91 -6.45
CA MET A 12 -11.45 -28.68 -7.28
C MET A 12 -11.97 -27.24 -7.14
N GLY A 13 -11.96 -26.69 -5.92
CA GLY A 13 -12.29 -25.29 -5.67
C GLY A 13 -11.39 -24.37 -6.47
N ALA A 14 -10.07 -24.58 -6.43
CA ALA A 14 -9.08 -23.80 -7.18
C ALA A 14 -9.34 -23.80 -8.69
N LEU A 15 -9.82 -24.90 -9.27
CA LEU A 15 -10.16 -24.96 -10.69
C LEU A 15 -11.47 -24.23 -11.05
N ARG A 16 -12.35 -24.00 -10.07
CA ARG A 16 -13.65 -23.35 -10.24
C ARG A 16 -13.65 -21.87 -9.84
N VAL A 17 -12.59 -21.40 -9.18
CA VAL A 17 -12.42 -19.97 -8.88
C VAL A 17 -12.35 -19.19 -10.18
N ASP A 18 -13.09 -18.10 -10.24
CA ASP A 18 -12.88 -17.09 -11.27
C ASP A 18 -11.62 -16.27 -10.94
N TRP A 19 -10.48 -16.73 -11.42
CA TRP A 19 -9.18 -16.13 -11.12
C TRP A 19 -9.04 -14.71 -11.65
N MET A 20 -9.71 -14.39 -12.76
CA MET A 20 -9.64 -13.05 -13.34
C MET A 20 -10.31 -12.04 -12.40
N TRP A 21 -11.52 -12.36 -11.93
CA TRP A 21 -12.20 -11.54 -10.93
C TRP A 21 -11.49 -11.56 -9.57
N ALA A 22 -10.92 -12.70 -9.17
CA ALA A 22 -10.14 -12.79 -7.94
C ALA A 22 -8.92 -11.84 -7.96
N PHE A 23 -8.15 -11.83 -9.05
CA PHE A 23 -7.01 -10.92 -9.20
C PHE A 23 -7.45 -9.46 -9.32
N ALA A 24 -8.52 -9.18 -10.07
CA ALA A 24 -9.08 -7.84 -10.17
C ALA A 24 -9.48 -7.30 -8.79
N THR A 25 -10.14 -8.13 -7.96
CA THR A 25 -10.53 -7.74 -6.60
C THR A 25 -9.32 -7.60 -5.67
N ILE A 26 -8.28 -8.43 -5.79
CA ILE A 26 -7.01 -8.21 -5.06
C ILE A 26 -6.42 -6.85 -5.44
N VAL A 27 -6.23 -6.58 -6.72
CA VAL A 27 -5.57 -5.35 -7.19
C VAL A 27 -6.40 -4.11 -6.85
N LEU A 28 -7.73 -4.20 -6.99
CA LEU A 28 -8.65 -3.15 -6.52
C LEU A 28 -8.55 -2.96 -5.01
N SER A 29 -8.42 -4.06 -4.25
CA SER A 29 -8.30 -4.00 -2.79
C SER A 29 -7.03 -3.29 -2.32
N HIS A 30 -5.95 -3.25 -3.11
CA HIS A 30 -4.74 -2.50 -2.76
C HIS A 30 -4.99 -1.00 -2.63
N ILE A 31 -5.84 -0.46 -3.51
CA ILE A 31 -6.20 0.95 -3.46
C ILE A 31 -7.37 1.15 -2.49
N TRP A 32 -8.37 0.27 -2.52
CA TRP A 32 -9.60 0.44 -1.75
C TRP A 32 -9.44 0.22 -0.23
N TYR A 33 -8.62 -0.74 0.21
CA TYR A 33 -8.40 -1.02 1.63
C TYR A 33 -7.22 -0.22 2.21
N GLY A 34 -6.51 0.55 1.39
CA GLY A 34 -5.20 1.14 1.71
C GLY A 34 -5.16 2.24 2.77
N GLY A 35 -6.27 2.55 3.45
CA GLY A 35 -6.31 3.56 4.52
C GLY A 35 -7.70 4.07 4.90
N TRP A 36 -8.70 3.92 4.02
CA TRP A 36 -10.01 4.56 4.17
C TRP A 36 -11.14 3.59 4.56
N SER A 37 -10.81 2.55 5.34
CA SER A 37 -11.79 1.70 6.04
C SER A 37 -12.96 1.18 5.18
N LEU A 38 -12.66 0.57 4.02
CA LEU A 38 -13.66 -0.01 3.10
C LEU A 38 -14.55 1.00 2.36
N VAL A 39 -14.28 2.31 2.47
CA VAL A 39 -15.01 3.31 1.67
C VAL A 39 -14.35 3.46 0.32
N ALA A 40 -15.13 3.26 -0.75
CA ALA A 40 -14.62 3.34 -2.11
C ALA A 40 -14.35 4.80 -2.52
N LEU A 41 -13.22 5.02 -3.18
CA LEU A 41 -12.90 6.33 -3.76
C LEU A 41 -13.67 6.56 -5.06
N PRO A 42 -13.72 7.80 -5.59
CA PRO A 42 -14.25 8.04 -6.92
C PRO A 42 -13.50 7.23 -7.99
N ARG A 43 -14.23 6.76 -9.01
CA ARG A 43 -13.68 5.89 -10.08
C ARG A 43 -12.42 6.43 -10.74
N PHE A 44 -12.31 7.75 -10.92
CA PHE A 44 -11.14 8.36 -11.57
C PHE A 44 -9.84 8.12 -10.79
N VAL A 45 -9.90 8.08 -9.45
CA VAL A 45 -8.72 7.84 -8.61
C VAL A 45 -8.15 6.46 -8.88
N TYR A 46 -9.01 5.45 -9.01
CA TYR A 46 -8.60 4.10 -9.36
C TYR A 46 -7.90 4.05 -10.73
N TYR A 47 -8.43 4.74 -11.75
CA TYR A 47 -7.78 4.77 -13.07
C TYR A 47 -6.38 5.41 -13.02
N VAL A 48 -6.23 6.52 -12.28
CA VAL A 48 -4.93 7.19 -12.11
C VAL A 48 -3.95 6.27 -11.38
N CYS A 49 -4.36 5.66 -10.27
CA CYS A 49 -3.53 4.75 -9.50
C CYS A 49 -3.13 3.50 -10.30
N PHE A 50 -4.05 2.89 -11.06
CA PHE A 50 -3.73 1.76 -11.92
C PHE A 50 -2.77 2.13 -13.05
N GLY A 51 -2.92 3.32 -13.65
CA GLY A 51 -1.96 3.84 -14.62
C GLY A 51 -0.56 3.99 -14.01
N ALA A 52 -0.47 4.54 -12.79
CA ALA A 52 0.79 4.69 -12.07
C ALA A 52 1.42 3.34 -11.69
N LEU A 53 0.62 2.37 -11.25
CA LEU A 53 1.08 1.00 -10.96
C LEU A 53 1.61 0.31 -12.22
N ALA A 54 0.90 0.42 -13.34
CA ALA A 54 1.36 -0.13 -14.62
C ALA A 54 2.71 0.48 -15.04
N PHE A 55 2.86 1.80 -14.89
CA PHE A 55 4.13 2.49 -15.17
C PHE A 55 5.27 1.97 -14.28
N CYS A 56 5.04 1.82 -12.97
CA CYS A 56 6.00 1.25 -12.04
C CYS A 56 6.41 -0.18 -12.43
N LEU A 57 5.44 -1.01 -12.83
CA LEU A 57 5.66 -2.39 -13.24
C LEU A 57 6.53 -2.49 -14.49
N VAL A 58 6.27 -1.67 -15.51
CA VAL A 58 7.12 -1.60 -16.72
C VAL A 58 8.56 -1.26 -16.35
N GLY A 59 8.75 -0.30 -15.44
CA GLY A 59 10.07 0.09 -14.98
C GLY A 59 10.78 -1.01 -14.21
N LEU A 60 10.04 -1.74 -13.37
CA LEU A 60 10.56 -2.88 -12.63
C LEU A 60 11.03 -3.99 -13.57
N VAL A 61 10.24 -4.36 -14.57
CA VAL A 61 10.61 -5.40 -15.55
C VAL A 61 11.90 -5.00 -16.26
N LYS A 62 12.00 -3.76 -16.75
CA LYS A 62 13.23 -3.22 -17.36
C LYS A 62 14.42 -3.30 -16.40
N ARG A 63 14.22 -2.99 -15.11
CA ARG A 63 15.28 -3.07 -14.09
C ARG A 63 15.78 -4.49 -13.87
N LEU A 64 14.87 -5.46 -13.82
CA LEU A 64 15.18 -6.88 -13.61
C LEU A 64 15.92 -7.50 -14.78
N GLN A 65 15.62 -7.06 -16.01
CA GLN A 65 16.36 -7.49 -17.21
C GLN A 65 17.84 -7.08 -17.18
N ILE A 66 18.16 -5.93 -16.56
CA ILE A 66 19.50 -5.36 -16.55
C ILE A 66 20.35 -5.88 -15.37
N PHE A 67 19.74 -6.20 -14.21
CA PHE A 67 20.46 -6.63 -13.01
C PHE A 67 19.93 -7.97 -12.47
N ARG A 68 20.56 -9.09 -12.88
CA ARG A 68 20.21 -10.45 -12.40
C ARG A 68 20.56 -10.73 -10.92
N HIS A 69 21.41 -9.93 -10.28
CA HIS A 69 21.88 -10.13 -8.90
C HIS A 69 21.52 -8.98 -7.95
N SER A 70 20.27 -8.52 -7.99
CA SER A 70 19.87 -7.40 -7.15
C SER A 70 19.22 -7.85 -5.84
N ARG A 71 19.48 -7.09 -4.77
CA ARG A 71 18.75 -7.15 -3.49
C ARG A 71 17.22 -7.03 -3.65
N ILE A 72 16.77 -6.49 -4.79
CA ILE A 72 15.35 -6.46 -5.21
C ILE A 72 14.75 -7.87 -5.27
N PHE A 73 15.55 -8.90 -5.58
CA PHE A 73 15.07 -10.27 -5.66
C PHE A 73 14.48 -10.76 -4.33
N ALA A 74 15.09 -10.42 -3.20
CA ALA A 74 14.56 -10.78 -1.88
C ALA A 74 13.17 -10.19 -1.64
N PHE A 75 12.96 -8.93 -2.03
CA PHE A 75 11.67 -8.26 -1.96
C PHE A 75 10.63 -8.92 -2.87
N LEU A 76 11.02 -9.33 -4.09
CA LEU A 76 10.13 -10.05 -5.00
C LEU A 76 9.77 -11.45 -4.50
N VAL A 77 10.70 -12.16 -3.87
CA VAL A 77 10.44 -13.46 -3.25
C VAL A 77 9.43 -13.30 -2.12
N LEU A 78 9.64 -12.34 -1.21
CA LEU A 78 8.67 -12.03 -0.14
C LEU A 78 7.30 -11.66 -0.71
N TYR A 79 7.26 -10.83 -1.75
CA TYR A 79 6.03 -10.45 -2.43
C TYR A 79 5.32 -11.67 -3.07
N SER A 80 6.09 -12.59 -3.65
CA SER A 80 5.56 -13.82 -4.26
C SER A 80 4.92 -14.74 -3.22
N PHE A 81 5.54 -14.91 -2.04
CA PHE A 81 4.97 -15.71 -0.96
C PHE A 81 3.64 -15.16 -0.46
N PHE A 82 3.50 -13.84 -0.41
CA PHE A 82 2.23 -13.21 -0.07
C PHE A 82 1.15 -13.47 -1.11
N TRP A 83 1.48 -13.37 -2.40
CA TRP A 83 0.54 -13.70 -3.48
C TRP A 83 0.09 -15.16 -3.40
N ILE A 84 1.00 -16.09 -3.11
CA ILE A 84 0.65 -17.51 -2.86
C ILE A 84 -0.32 -17.63 -1.67
N GLY A 85 -0.06 -16.91 -0.57
CA GLY A 85 -0.95 -16.86 0.58
C GLY A 85 -2.34 -16.32 0.23
N GLN A 86 -2.43 -15.28 -0.59
CA GLN A 86 -3.70 -14.72 -1.07
C GLN A 86 -4.46 -15.68 -1.97
N MET A 87 -3.77 -16.35 -2.90
CA MET A 87 -4.40 -17.38 -3.75
C MET A 87 -4.99 -18.51 -2.89
N TYR A 88 -4.24 -18.99 -1.89
CA TYR A 88 -4.75 -19.98 -0.95
C TYR A 88 -5.97 -19.46 -0.18
N HIS A 89 -5.94 -18.22 0.29
CA HIS A 89 -7.06 -17.60 0.99
C HIS A 89 -8.32 -17.51 0.12
N ILE A 90 -8.19 -17.13 -1.16
CA ILE A 90 -9.30 -17.11 -2.12
C ILE A 90 -9.90 -18.50 -2.29
N VAL A 91 -9.07 -19.54 -2.46
CA VAL A 91 -9.56 -20.92 -2.59
C VAL A 91 -10.35 -21.32 -1.34
N MET A 92 -9.86 -20.98 -0.15
CA MET A 92 -10.57 -21.26 1.10
C MET A 92 -11.89 -20.48 1.21
N LEU A 93 -11.94 -19.24 0.72
CA LEU A 93 -13.16 -18.43 0.70
C LEU A 93 -14.18 -19.00 -0.30
N PHE A 94 -13.72 -19.42 -1.47
CA PHE A 94 -14.56 -20.01 -2.50
C PHE A 94 -15.18 -21.32 -2.02
N VAL A 95 -14.39 -22.20 -1.40
CA VAL A 95 -14.91 -23.48 -0.87
C VAL A 95 -15.89 -23.27 0.30
N SER A 96 -15.70 -22.23 1.11
CA SER A 96 -16.60 -21.97 2.26
C SER A 96 -17.87 -21.20 1.90
N LYS A 97 -17.79 -20.27 0.96
CA LYS A 97 -18.86 -19.28 0.70
C LYS A 97 -19.26 -19.17 -0.78
N GLY A 98 -18.63 -19.93 -1.67
CA GLY A 98 -18.84 -19.80 -3.12
C GLY A 98 -18.35 -18.48 -3.71
N SER A 99 -17.58 -17.67 -2.96
CA SER A 99 -17.13 -16.35 -3.41
C SER A 99 -15.73 -16.42 -4.03
N SER A 100 -15.61 -15.92 -5.27
CA SER A 100 -14.33 -15.74 -5.96
C SER A 100 -13.67 -14.39 -5.66
N THR A 101 -14.20 -13.61 -4.72
CA THR A 101 -13.64 -12.29 -4.36
C THR A 101 -12.53 -12.43 -3.33
N ALA A 102 -11.50 -11.60 -3.41
CA ALA A 102 -10.52 -11.51 -2.34
C ALA A 102 -11.01 -10.53 -1.25
N MET A 103 -11.20 -11.02 -0.02
CA MET A 103 -11.44 -10.17 1.15
C MET A 103 -10.14 -9.72 1.85
N GLY A 104 -8.97 -9.93 1.24
CA GLY A 104 -7.67 -9.89 1.91
C GLY A 104 -6.99 -8.53 2.02
N GLY A 105 -7.67 -7.42 1.73
CA GLY A 105 -7.05 -6.10 1.64
C GLY A 105 -6.35 -5.64 2.92
N TRP A 106 -6.83 -6.06 4.09
CA TRP A 106 -6.19 -5.77 5.38
C TRP A 106 -4.81 -6.42 5.58
N TYR A 107 -4.52 -7.53 4.89
CA TYR A 107 -3.20 -8.16 4.97
C TYR A 107 -2.16 -7.39 4.14
N LEU A 108 -2.58 -6.48 3.26
CA LEU A 108 -1.69 -5.74 2.37
C LEU A 108 -0.81 -4.73 3.12
N HIS A 109 -1.25 -4.23 4.28
CA HIS A 109 -0.43 -3.34 5.10
C HIS A 109 0.92 -3.95 5.50
N SER A 110 1.02 -5.28 5.57
CA SER A 110 2.28 -5.96 5.88
C SER A 110 3.35 -5.80 4.79
N LEU A 111 2.96 -5.53 3.54
CA LEU A 111 3.87 -5.42 2.39
C LEU A 111 3.92 -4.05 1.75
N VAL A 112 3.20 -3.07 2.28
CA VAL A 112 3.15 -1.72 1.70
C VAL A 112 4.56 -1.14 1.47
N TRP A 113 5.49 -1.36 2.40
CA TRP A 113 6.87 -0.90 2.27
C TRP A 113 7.64 -1.58 1.14
N VAL A 114 7.38 -2.88 0.94
CA VAL A 114 7.97 -3.64 -0.17
C VAL A 114 7.48 -3.09 -1.49
N GLU A 115 6.18 -2.83 -1.62
CA GLU A 115 5.57 -2.26 -2.82
C GLU A 115 6.10 -0.87 -3.13
N VAL A 116 6.21 0.00 -2.12
CA VAL A 116 6.77 1.36 -2.27
C VAL A 116 8.21 1.31 -2.77
N ILE A 117 9.05 0.44 -2.19
CA ILE A 117 10.46 0.29 -2.61
C ILE A 117 10.54 -0.19 -4.06
N VAL A 118 9.76 -1.22 -4.41
CA VAL A 118 9.73 -1.80 -5.75
C VAL A 118 9.19 -0.81 -6.78
N ALA A 119 8.16 -0.04 -6.43
CA ALA A 119 7.59 1.02 -7.26
C ALA A 119 8.63 2.13 -7.54
N PHE A 120 9.33 2.60 -6.50
CA PHE A 120 10.36 3.64 -6.65
C PHE A 120 11.53 3.17 -7.50
N VAL A 121 11.92 1.91 -7.35
CA VAL A 121 12.91 1.26 -8.22
C VAL A 121 12.43 1.23 -9.67
N GLY A 122 11.16 0.92 -9.91
CA GLY A 122 10.55 0.94 -11.24
C GLY A 122 10.57 2.33 -11.87
N ILE A 123 10.11 3.35 -11.14
CA ILE A 123 10.15 4.76 -11.60
C ILE A 123 11.59 5.16 -11.94
N ALA A 124 12.56 4.84 -11.07
CA ALA A 124 13.96 5.18 -11.29
C ALA A 124 14.59 4.46 -12.50
N ALA A 125 14.03 3.33 -12.95
CA ALA A 125 14.50 2.60 -14.12
C ALA A 125 14.04 3.22 -15.46
N ILE A 126 12.91 3.92 -15.45
CA ILE A 126 12.38 4.63 -16.63
C ILE A 126 12.91 6.06 -16.67
N ILE A 127 12.82 6.78 -15.55
CA ILE A 127 13.07 8.22 -15.51
C ILE A 127 14.58 8.54 -15.51
N PRO A 128 15.05 9.46 -16.37
CA PRO A 128 16.44 9.93 -16.37
C PRO A 128 16.84 10.56 -15.03
N ARG A 129 18.10 10.38 -14.64
CA ARG A 129 18.67 10.88 -13.36
C ARG A 129 18.28 12.32 -12.98
N PRO A 130 18.33 13.34 -13.88
CA PRO A 130 17.99 14.71 -13.50
C PRO A 130 16.54 14.87 -13.05
N PHE A 131 15.60 14.11 -13.62
CA PHE A 131 14.17 14.25 -13.34
C PHE A 131 13.66 13.33 -12.24
N ARG A 132 14.44 12.32 -11.82
CA ARG A 132 14.01 11.31 -10.83
C ARG A 132 13.51 11.94 -9.54
N ARG A 133 14.22 12.95 -9.03
CA ARG A 133 13.83 13.63 -7.79
C ARG A 133 12.44 14.27 -7.93
N HIS A 134 12.22 15.02 -9.00
CA HIS A 134 10.94 15.70 -9.23
C HIS A 134 9.80 14.69 -9.37
N VAL A 135 9.99 13.63 -10.15
CA VAL A 135 8.95 12.59 -10.33
C VAL A 135 8.64 11.88 -9.02
N LEU A 136 9.65 11.52 -8.23
CA LEU A 136 9.42 10.88 -6.93
C LEU A 136 8.74 11.84 -5.93
N THR A 137 9.12 13.11 -5.90
CA THR A 137 8.42 14.12 -5.09
C THR A 137 6.97 14.25 -5.51
N ILE A 138 6.69 14.36 -6.82
CA ILE A 138 5.31 14.42 -7.33
C ILE A 138 4.53 13.16 -6.95
N ALA A 139 5.14 11.98 -7.06
CA ALA A 139 4.48 10.73 -6.66
C ALA A 139 4.12 10.71 -5.17
N VAL A 140 5.02 11.14 -4.29
CA VAL A 140 4.76 11.24 -2.84
C VAL A 140 3.65 12.26 -2.55
N LEU A 141 3.70 13.43 -3.18
CA LEU A 141 2.68 14.46 -3.01
C LEU A 141 1.31 14.03 -3.56
N ALA A 142 1.28 13.29 -4.66
CA ALA A 142 0.05 12.75 -5.23
C ALA A 142 -0.59 11.70 -4.31
N ILE A 143 0.21 10.78 -3.75
CA ILE A 143 -0.28 9.80 -2.76
C ILE A 143 -0.82 10.53 -1.52
N LEU A 144 -0.07 11.52 -1.01
CA LEU A 144 -0.51 12.33 0.12
C LEU A 144 -1.80 13.10 -0.17
N ALA A 145 -1.95 13.65 -1.38
CA ALA A 145 -3.17 14.33 -1.79
C ALA A 145 -4.37 13.37 -1.84
N ILE A 146 -4.17 12.15 -2.35
CA ILE A 146 -5.20 11.10 -2.34
C ILE A 146 -5.56 10.71 -0.90
N ASP A 147 -4.59 10.63 0.00
CA ASP A 147 -4.82 10.28 1.41
C ASP A 147 -5.56 11.36 2.20
N LEU A 148 -5.17 12.62 2.02
CA LEU A 148 -5.89 13.76 2.59
C LEU A 148 -7.31 13.86 2.02
N TYR A 149 -7.47 13.65 0.71
CA TYR A 149 -8.78 13.63 0.06
C TYR A 149 -9.66 12.47 0.57
N GLY A 150 -9.14 11.25 0.55
CA GLY A 150 -9.84 10.05 1.01
C GLY A 150 -10.23 10.15 2.47
N THR A 151 -9.35 10.67 3.33
CA THR A 151 -9.65 10.85 4.75
C THR A 151 -10.71 11.93 4.97
N HIS A 152 -10.52 13.15 4.44
CA HIS A 152 -11.37 14.28 4.80
C HIS A 152 -12.66 14.39 3.98
N PHE A 153 -12.65 14.01 2.71
CA PHE A 153 -13.78 14.18 1.80
C PHE A 153 -14.58 12.90 1.55
N VAL A 154 -14.05 11.75 1.94
CA VAL A 154 -14.71 10.45 1.71
C VAL A 154 -14.99 9.73 3.02
N ALA A 155 -13.95 9.43 3.81
CA ALA A 155 -14.09 8.64 5.03
C ALA A 155 -14.78 9.42 6.16
N LEU A 156 -14.32 10.63 6.50
CA LEU A 156 -14.91 11.39 7.62
C LEU A 156 -16.41 11.68 7.42
N PRO A 157 -16.89 12.17 6.26
CA PRO A 157 -18.32 12.39 6.05
C PRO A 157 -19.12 11.08 6.11
N TYR A 158 -18.58 10.01 5.52
CA TYR A 158 -19.20 8.69 5.55
C TYR A 158 -19.41 8.17 6.97
N TYR A 159 -18.41 8.29 7.86
CA TYR A 159 -18.51 7.84 9.25
C TYR A 159 -19.29 8.79 10.15
N ALA A 160 -19.27 10.09 9.85
CA ALA A 160 -20.09 11.07 10.56
C ALA A 160 -21.57 11.02 10.14
N HIS A 161 -21.93 10.21 9.14
CA HIS A 161 -23.25 10.18 8.52
C HIS A 161 -23.68 11.58 8.02
N SER A 162 -22.72 12.31 7.46
CA SER A 162 -22.89 13.69 6.98
C SER A 162 -22.63 13.76 5.48
N ASP A 163 -23.43 14.56 4.78
CA ASP A 163 -23.28 14.79 3.34
C ASP A 163 -22.15 15.78 3.02
N THR A 164 -21.76 16.63 3.99
CA THR A 164 -20.72 17.64 3.81
C THR A 164 -19.72 17.69 4.97
N ILE A 165 -18.49 18.13 4.67
CA ILE A 165 -17.42 18.29 5.68
C ILE A 165 -17.76 19.37 6.70
N ALA A 166 -18.45 20.43 6.27
CA ALA A 166 -18.80 21.56 7.14
C ALA A 166 -19.76 21.14 8.28
N GLU A 167 -20.50 20.06 8.07
CA GLU A 167 -21.47 19.49 9.00
C GLU A 167 -20.89 18.34 9.83
N VAL A 168 -19.64 17.92 9.58
CA VAL A 168 -18.99 16.86 10.34
C VAL A 168 -18.71 17.37 11.76
N HIS A 169 -19.54 16.95 12.71
CA HIS A 169 -19.28 17.15 14.12
C HIS A 169 -18.44 16.01 14.68
N ILE A 170 -17.35 16.35 15.38
CA ILE A 170 -16.47 15.36 16.04
C ILE A 170 -17.27 14.42 16.96
N SER A 171 -18.34 14.91 17.58
CA SER A 171 -19.22 14.10 18.42
C SER A 171 -19.87 12.92 17.67
N GLN A 172 -20.16 13.06 16.37
CA GLN A 172 -20.75 12.00 15.54
C GLN A 172 -19.71 10.92 15.20
N LEU A 173 -18.46 11.31 14.94
CA LEU A 173 -17.33 10.39 14.75
C LEU A 173 -16.99 9.59 16.02
N VAL A 174 -17.36 10.14 17.18
CA VAL A 174 -17.12 9.60 18.52
C VAL A 174 -18.30 8.70 18.97
N ALA A 175 -19.44 8.71 18.25
CA ALA A 175 -20.61 7.91 18.60
C ALA A 175 -20.35 6.40 18.50
N ASP A 176 -19.59 5.96 17.49
CA ASP A 176 -19.27 4.54 17.23
C ASP A 176 -17.81 4.18 17.59
N LYS A 177 -17.20 4.90 18.53
CA LYS A 177 -15.79 4.71 18.89
C LYS A 177 -15.55 3.46 19.76
N PRO A 178 -14.36 2.83 19.66
CA PRO A 178 -13.91 1.87 20.65
C PRO A 178 -13.92 2.50 22.06
N GLN A 179 -14.32 1.75 23.08
CA GLN A 179 -14.48 2.26 24.46
C GLN A 179 -13.21 2.94 25.02
N CYS A 180 -12.04 2.62 24.49
CA CYS A 180 -10.73 3.17 24.91
C CYS A 180 -10.37 4.53 24.28
N LEU A 181 -11.08 4.96 23.24
CA LEU A 181 -10.77 6.21 22.53
C LEU A 181 -11.78 7.25 22.99
N ASP A 182 -11.37 8.38 23.55
CA ASP A 182 -12.29 9.49 23.88
C ASP A 182 -12.23 10.59 22.80
N GLY A 183 -13.19 11.53 22.79
CA GLY A 183 -13.24 12.61 21.81
C GLY A 183 -11.97 13.45 21.76
N LEU A 184 -11.34 13.68 22.92
CA LEU A 184 -10.03 14.35 22.99
C LEU A 184 -8.94 13.56 22.25
N TRP A 185 -8.88 12.24 22.43
CA TRP A 185 -7.89 11.40 21.77
C TRP A 185 -8.13 11.31 20.26
N ALA A 186 -9.39 11.25 19.82
CA ALA A 186 -9.73 11.33 18.41
C ALA A 186 -9.21 12.64 17.78
N TYR A 187 -9.40 13.77 18.45
CA TYR A 187 -8.90 15.06 18.00
C TYR A 187 -7.36 15.12 17.98
N VAL A 188 -6.71 14.64 19.04
CA VAL A 188 -5.23 14.60 19.12
C VAL A 188 -4.66 13.74 17.98
N LEU A 189 -5.23 12.56 17.74
CA LEU A 189 -4.78 11.68 16.64
C LEU A 189 -4.98 12.34 15.27
N TRP A 190 -6.10 13.04 15.06
CA TRP A 190 -6.34 13.79 13.83
C TRP A 190 -5.33 14.93 13.64
N VAL A 191 -5.03 15.71 14.69
CA VAL A 191 -4.00 16.77 14.63
C VAL A 191 -2.63 16.19 14.35
N LEU A 192 -2.25 15.09 15.00
CA LEU A 192 -0.98 14.40 14.75
C LEU A 192 -0.88 13.88 13.31
N TYR A 193 -1.95 13.28 12.80
CA TYR A 193 -2.04 12.85 11.41
C TYR A 193 -1.85 14.03 10.46
N PHE A 194 -2.53 15.16 10.69
CA PHE A 194 -2.42 16.35 9.85
C PHE A 194 -1.00 16.94 9.88
N ILE A 195 -0.40 17.09 11.06
CA ILE A 195 0.99 17.56 11.22
C ILE A 195 1.96 16.62 10.49
N SER A 196 1.78 15.30 10.63
CA SER A 196 2.63 14.31 9.96
C SER A 196 2.52 14.40 8.43
N SER A 197 1.31 14.64 7.91
CA SER A 197 1.05 14.85 6.49
C SER A 197 1.75 16.11 5.96
N VAL A 198 1.65 17.23 6.68
CA VAL A 198 2.35 18.48 6.33
C VAL A 198 3.86 18.29 6.37
N ALA A 199 4.39 17.58 7.38
CA ALA A 199 5.80 17.28 7.49
C ALA A 199 6.29 16.42 6.30
N VAL A 200 5.53 15.41 5.88
CA VAL A 200 5.85 14.60 4.69
C VAL A 200 5.87 15.47 3.42
N ALA A 201 4.88 16.35 3.23
CA ALA A 201 4.85 17.27 2.10
C ALA A 201 6.08 18.19 2.08
N PHE A 202 6.45 18.74 3.25
CA PHE A 202 7.61 19.61 3.39
C PHE A 202 8.93 18.88 3.11
N ILE A 203 9.11 17.66 3.63
CA ILE A 203 10.31 16.85 3.40
C ILE A 203 10.42 16.46 1.91
N ALA A 204 9.30 16.12 1.28
CA ALA A 204 9.25 15.75 -0.13
C ALA A 204 9.60 16.95 -1.04
N SER A 205 9.13 18.15 -0.72
CA SER A 205 9.33 19.36 -1.53
C SER A 205 10.74 19.97 -1.37
N THR A 206 11.26 20.03 -0.14
CA THR A 206 12.60 20.58 0.15
C THR A 206 13.74 19.68 -0.34
N GLY A 207 13.44 18.42 -0.67
CA GLY A 207 14.45 17.44 -1.11
C GLY A 207 15.27 16.82 -0.01
N GLY A 208 14.81 16.92 1.24
CA GLY A 208 15.39 16.23 2.39
C GLY A 208 15.47 14.71 2.17
N VAL A 209 14.63 14.15 1.30
CA VAL A 209 14.75 12.75 0.86
C VAL A 209 16.14 12.47 0.25
N SER A 210 16.74 13.40 -0.50
CA SER A 210 18.05 13.17 -1.09
C SER A 210 19.20 13.25 -0.09
N GLU A 211 19.14 14.11 0.93
CA GLU A 211 20.20 14.22 1.94
C GLU A 211 20.07 13.20 3.08
N VAL A 212 18.85 12.91 3.54
CA VAL A 212 18.60 11.93 4.60
C VAL A 212 18.83 10.50 4.08
N VAL A 213 18.42 10.19 2.84
CA VAL A 213 18.74 8.90 2.22
C VAL A 213 20.22 8.83 1.86
N ARG A 214 20.85 9.90 1.33
CA ARG A 214 22.29 9.88 1.02
C ARG A 214 23.15 9.78 2.29
N SER A 215 22.78 10.39 3.41
CA SER A 215 23.53 10.28 4.67
C SER A 215 23.30 8.93 5.36
N LYS A 216 22.05 8.51 5.57
CA LYS A 216 21.76 7.27 6.31
C LYS A 216 22.05 6.01 5.51
N LEU A 217 21.79 5.99 4.20
CA LEU A 217 22.01 4.80 3.37
C LEU A 217 23.51 4.58 3.07
N VAL A 218 24.31 5.66 2.92
CA VAL A 218 25.78 5.55 2.78
C VAL A 218 26.44 5.17 4.10
N VAL A 219 26.00 5.72 5.23
CA VAL A 219 26.55 5.37 6.56
C VAL A 219 26.20 3.92 6.93
N ASN A 220 24.97 3.47 6.68
CA ASN A 220 24.56 2.09 6.97
C ASN A 220 25.17 1.08 5.99
N LEU A 221 25.33 1.39 4.70
CA LEU A 221 26.06 0.51 3.78
C LEU A 221 27.53 0.35 4.18
N LYS A 222 28.20 1.45 4.56
CA LYS A 222 29.61 1.39 5.00
C LYS A 222 29.78 0.59 6.29
N ARG A 223 28.87 0.73 7.27
CA ARG A 223 28.88 -0.11 8.49
C ARG A 223 28.60 -1.58 8.21
N PHE A 224 27.65 -1.88 7.33
CA PHE A 224 27.30 -3.26 7.01
C PHE A 224 28.40 -3.99 6.21
N VAL A 225 29.10 -3.28 5.32
CA VAL A 225 30.29 -3.80 4.63
C VAL A 225 31.45 -4.01 5.60
N LYS A 226 31.67 -3.09 6.55
CA LYS A 226 32.75 -3.23 7.56
C LYS A 226 32.53 -4.39 8.54
N LEU A 227 31.28 -4.77 8.81
CA LEU A 227 30.91 -5.91 9.66
C LEU A 227 31.01 -7.25 8.93
N THR A 228 31.01 -7.26 7.60
CA THR A 228 31.10 -8.49 6.79
C THR A 228 32.52 -8.78 6.31
N THR A 229 33.42 -7.79 6.35
CA THR A 229 34.87 -7.95 6.08
C THR A 229 35.72 -8.07 7.36
N ALA A 230 35.09 -8.19 8.53
CA ALA A 230 35.76 -8.36 9.83
C ALA A 230 35.54 -9.77 10.42
N VAL A 231 35.09 -10.70 9.58
CA VAL A 231 34.88 -12.13 9.91
C VAL A 231 35.85 -12.99 9.09
N ASP A 232 37.05 -12.47 8.86
CA ASP A 232 38.22 -13.24 8.41
C ASP A 232 39.26 -13.27 9.53
#